data_AF-A0A3D4ILZ3-F1
#
_entry.id   AF-A0A3D4ILZ3-F1
#
_cell.length_a   1.000
_cell.length_b   1.000
_cell.length_c   1.000
_cell.angle_alpha   90.00
_cell.angle_beta   90.00
_cell.angle_gamma   90.00
#
_symmetry.space_group_name_H-M   'P 1'
#
loop_
_entity.id
_entity.type
_entity.pdbx_description
1 polymer ?
#
loop_
_entity_poly.entity_id
_entity_poly.type
_entity_poly.pdbx_seq_one_letter_code
_entity_poly.pdbx_strand_id
1 'polypeptide(L)'
;MLTFLKKKWWIAFPLFLLFLGLTYWIIGKIQYRSNVMDVEEYSPVSTLKVPEHKPTQAKYPFIDVHNHQFTMPIQNLDKLVAEMDELNMKVMVNLSGFRGKYLEWALDNVNEKYSSRFI
;
A
#
# COMPACT_ATOMS: atom_id res chain seq x y z
N MET A 1 -7.77 30.53 45.98
CA MET A 1 -7.08 29.28 45.56
C MET A 1 -7.02 29.09 44.03
N LEU A 2 -7.98 29.59 43.24
CA LEU A 2 -8.01 29.42 41.77
C LEU A 2 -7.03 30.33 40.97
N THR A 3 -6.55 31.43 41.54
CA THR A 3 -5.64 32.39 40.88
C THR A 3 -4.16 31.96 40.91
N PHE A 4 -3.78 31.12 41.88
CA PHE A 4 -2.42 30.59 42.00
C PHE A 4 -2.11 29.48 40.97
N LEU A 5 -3.14 28.77 40.49
CA LEU A 5 -3.00 27.73 39.46
C LEU A 5 -2.70 28.31 38.07
N LYS A 6 -3.38 29.39 37.66
CA LYS A 6 -3.19 30.03 36.34
C LYS A 6 -1.77 30.60 36.17
N LYS A 7 -1.15 31.05 37.27
CA LYS A 7 0.19 31.66 37.31
C LYS A 7 1.34 30.63 37.38
N LYS A 8 1.11 29.34 37.16
CA LYS A 8 2.18 28.33 37.00
C LYS A 8 2.23 27.72 35.59
N TRP A 9 1.16 27.87 34.81
CA TRP A 9 1.06 27.30 33.45
C TRP A 9 2.03 27.93 32.46
N TRP A 10 2.27 29.23 32.53
CA TRP A 10 3.30 29.93 31.74
C TRP A 10 4.75 29.43 31.97
N ILE A 11 5.03 28.74 33.08
CA ILE A 11 6.34 28.13 33.38
C ILE A 11 6.29 26.61 33.11
N ALA A 12 5.19 25.95 33.47
CA ALA A 12 5.02 24.52 33.25
C ALA A 12 4.95 24.16 31.76
N PHE A 13 4.34 25.00 30.92
CA PHE A 13 4.20 24.78 29.49
C PHE A 13 5.55 24.79 28.74
N PRO A 14 6.43 25.79 28.89
CA PRO A 14 7.75 25.75 28.23
C PRO A 14 8.64 24.63 28.78
N LEU A 15 8.54 24.31 30.08
CA LEU A 15 9.26 23.15 30.64
C LEU A 15 8.78 21.83 30.04
N PHE A 16 7.47 21.69 29.80
CA PHE A 16 6.91 20.52 29.14
C PHE A 16 7.36 20.41 27.67
N LEU A 17 7.38 21.52 26.94
CA LEU A 17 7.90 21.55 25.56
C LEU A 17 9.41 21.24 25.51
N LEU A 18 10.18 21.78 26.46
CA LEU A 18 11.62 21.51 26.57
C LEU A 18 11.87 20.05 26.94
N PHE A 19 11.06 19.48 27.84
CA PHE A 19 11.08 18.06 28.13
C PHE A 19 10.80 17.26 26.86
N LEU A 20 9.69 17.49 26.14
CA LEU A 20 9.36 16.80 24.89
C LEU A 20 10.47 16.91 23.83
N GLY A 21 11.05 18.10 23.67
CA GLY A 21 12.17 18.32 22.74
C GLY A 21 13.42 17.54 23.15
N LEU A 22 13.74 17.50 24.45
CA LEU A 22 14.85 16.72 24.98
C LEU A 22 14.59 15.22 24.83
N THR A 23 13.37 14.74 25.09
CA THR A 23 13.01 13.33 24.89
C THR A 23 13.15 12.94 23.42
N TYR A 24 12.66 13.77 22.48
CA TYR A 24 12.82 13.54 21.05
C TYR A 24 14.30 13.51 20.63
N TRP A 25 15.11 14.44 21.14
CA TRP A 25 16.55 14.48 20.88
C TRP A 25 17.28 13.24 21.43
N ILE A 26 16.96 12.81 22.66
CA ILE A 26 17.50 11.59 23.25
C ILE A 26 17.08 10.36 22.45
N ILE A 27 15.80 10.24 22.07
CA ILE A 27 15.30 9.15 21.21
C ILE A 27 16.06 9.14 19.89
N GLY A 28 16.24 10.28 19.21
CA GLY A 28 17.01 10.35 17.97
C GLY A 28 18.49 9.99 18.13
N LYS A 29 19.09 10.22 19.30
CA LYS A 29 20.48 9.82 19.61
C LYS A 29 20.59 8.33 19.98
N ILE A 30 19.61 7.76 20.68
CA ILE A 30 19.54 6.35 21.07
C ILE A 30 19.13 5.46 19.90
N GLN A 31 18.26 5.97 19.02
CA GLN A 31 17.82 5.30 17.79
C GLN A 31 18.97 5.31 16.78
N TYR A 32 20.00 4.54 17.10
CA TYR A 32 21.00 4.07 16.15
C TYR A 32 20.24 3.29 15.08
N ARG A 33 19.85 3.94 13.99
CA ARG A 33 19.48 3.25 12.76
C ARG A 33 20.79 2.63 12.30
N SER A 34 21.04 1.36 12.61
CA SER A 34 22.34 0.69 12.36
C SER A 34 22.63 0.49 10.87
N ASN A 35 22.17 1.38 9.97
CA ASN A 35 22.01 1.11 8.54
C ASN A 35 21.46 -0.31 8.32
N VAL A 36 20.50 -0.70 9.16
CA VAL A 36 19.76 -1.94 8.97
C VAL A 36 18.96 -1.71 7.69
N MET A 37 19.35 -2.42 6.65
CA MET A 37 18.65 -2.40 5.38
C MET A 37 17.19 -2.70 5.64
N ASP A 38 16.30 -1.85 5.13
CA ASP A 38 14.87 -2.13 5.21
C ASP A 38 14.56 -3.39 4.40
N VAL A 39 13.55 -4.15 4.82
CA VAL A 39 13.02 -5.27 3.99
C VAL A 39 12.56 -4.76 2.64
N GLU A 40 12.09 -3.50 2.57
CA GLU A 40 11.72 -2.84 1.32
C GLU A 40 12.94 -2.44 0.46
N GLU A 41 14.08 -2.18 1.08
CA GLU A 41 15.33 -1.79 0.40
C GLU A 41 16.20 -2.99 0.02
N TYR A 42 16.00 -4.15 0.65
CA TYR A 42 16.76 -5.36 0.36
C TYR A 42 16.35 -5.96 -0.98
N SER A 43 17.26 -5.87 -1.96
CA SER A 43 17.15 -6.53 -3.25
C SER A 43 18.11 -7.73 -3.31
N PRO A 44 17.67 -8.95 -2.91
CA PRO A 44 18.53 -10.13 -2.95
C PRO A 44 18.95 -10.46 -4.38
N VAL A 45 20.25 -10.60 -4.62
CA VAL A 45 20.76 -11.12 -5.89
C VAL A 45 20.64 -12.64 -5.86
N SER A 46 20.04 -13.21 -6.93
CA SER A 46 20.00 -14.66 -7.09
C SER A 46 21.41 -15.25 -7.11
N THR A 47 21.68 -16.21 -6.23
CA THR A 47 22.96 -16.93 -6.21
C THR A 47 22.99 -18.09 -7.21
N LEU A 48 21.86 -18.40 -7.86
CA LEU A 48 21.71 -19.49 -8.81
C LEU A 48 22.30 -19.10 -10.18
N LYS A 49 23.43 -19.71 -10.54
CA LYS A 49 24.12 -19.50 -11.83
C LYS A 49 23.69 -20.55 -12.86
N VAL A 50 22.55 -20.33 -13.51
CA VAL A 50 22.04 -21.16 -14.61
C VAL A 50 21.51 -20.26 -15.73
N PRO A 51 21.40 -20.75 -16.98
CA PRO A 51 20.71 -20.00 -18.03
C PRO A 51 19.30 -19.60 -17.58
N GLU A 52 18.98 -18.32 -17.76
CA GLU A 52 17.70 -17.78 -17.35
C GLU A 52 16.61 -18.12 -18.37
N HIS A 53 15.44 -18.52 -17.87
CA HIS A 53 14.22 -18.64 -18.67
C HIS A 53 13.21 -17.61 -18.15
N LYS A 54 12.82 -16.65 -19.01
CA LYS A 54 11.88 -15.58 -18.69
C LYS A 54 10.51 -15.85 -19.34
N PRO A 55 9.62 -16.66 -18.73
CA PRO A 55 8.28 -16.84 -19.27
C PRO A 55 7.52 -15.51 -19.17
N THR A 56 7.02 -15.01 -20.30
CA THR A 56 6.20 -13.79 -20.35
C THR A 56 4.70 -14.08 -20.23
N GLN A 57 4.31 -15.34 -20.35
CA GLN A 57 2.93 -15.81 -20.30
C GLN A 57 2.86 -17.11 -19.52
N ALA A 58 1.84 -17.28 -18.68
CA ALA A 58 1.63 -18.50 -17.92
C ALA A 58 1.20 -19.65 -18.86
N LYS A 59 1.73 -20.85 -18.61
CA LYS A 59 1.41 -22.07 -19.39
C LYS A 59 -0.08 -22.42 -19.34
N TYR A 60 -0.74 -22.16 -18.22
CA TYR A 60 -2.16 -22.42 -18.01
C TYR A 60 -2.86 -21.12 -17.58
N PRO A 61 -4.15 -20.97 -17.92
CA PRO A 61 -4.93 -19.85 -17.43
C PRO A 61 -4.92 -19.82 -15.90
N PHE A 62 -4.72 -18.64 -15.32
CA PHE A 62 -4.68 -18.49 -13.86
C PHE A 62 -5.61 -17.38 -13.37
N ILE A 63 -5.81 -17.35 -12.05
CA ILE A 63 -6.58 -16.33 -11.34
C ILE A 63 -5.61 -15.54 -10.46
N ASP A 64 -5.59 -14.22 -10.62
CA ASP A 64 -4.94 -13.34 -9.66
C ASP A 64 -5.89 -13.17 -8.46
N VAL A 65 -5.52 -13.73 -7.31
CA VAL A 65 -6.34 -13.72 -6.09
C VAL A 65 -6.09 -12.50 -5.20
N HIS A 66 -5.14 -11.63 -5.55
CA HIS A 66 -4.81 -10.47 -4.74
C HIS A 66 -4.36 -9.30 -5.59
N ASN A 67 -5.33 -8.53 -6.09
CA ASN A 67 -5.07 -7.29 -6.82
C ASN A 67 -5.75 -6.08 -6.17
N HIS A 68 -5.34 -4.87 -6.56
CA HIS A 68 -5.95 -3.63 -6.14
C HIS A 68 -6.10 -2.69 -7.34
N GLN A 69 -7.34 -2.45 -7.76
CA GLN A 69 -7.71 -1.53 -8.82
C GLN A 69 -8.52 -0.37 -8.21
N PHE A 70 -7.82 0.66 -7.72
CA PHE A 70 -8.44 1.73 -6.94
C PHE A 70 -9.35 2.67 -7.76
N THR A 71 -9.27 2.62 -9.09
CA THR A 71 -10.03 3.49 -10.01
C THR A 71 -11.10 2.73 -10.79
N MET A 72 -11.47 1.51 -10.37
CA MET A 72 -12.42 0.65 -11.10
C MET A 72 -13.70 1.33 -11.60
N PRO A 73 -14.34 2.28 -10.89
CA PRO A 73 -15.55 2.94 -11.41
C PRO A 73 -15.37 3.65 -12.75
N ILE A 74 -14.17 4.13 -13.06
CA ILE A 74 -13.88 4.94 -14.25
C ILE A 74 -12.71 4.38 -15.07
N GLN A 75 -12.14 3.26 -14.65
CA GLN A 75 -10.96 2.69 -15.27
C GLN A 75 -11.28 2.16 -16.67
N ASN A 76 -10.33 2.35 -17.59
CA ASN A 76 -10.38 1.69 -18.89
C ASN A 76 -10.04 0.21 -18.73
N LEU A 77 -11.07 -0.64 -18.72
CA LEU A 77 -10.91 -2.08 -18.56
C LEU A 77 -10.33 -2.77 -19.80
N ASP A 78 -10.44 -2.18 -21.00
CA ASP A 78 -9.92 -2.81 -22.22
C ASP A 78 -8.40 -2.97 -22.16
N LYS A 79 -7.72 -1.93 -21.66
CA LYS A 79 -6.27 -1.95 -21.45
C LYS A 79 -5.90 -2.99 -20.40
N LEU A 80 -6.61 -3.02 -19.27
CA LEU A 80 -6.34 -3.95 -18.18
C LEU A 80 -6.54 -5.40 -18.63
N VAL A 81 -7.62 -5.68 -19.36
CA VAL A 81 -7.90 -7.03 -19.87
C VAL A 81 -6.88 -7.46 -20.92
N ALA A 82 -6.38 -6.55 -21.75
CA ALA A 82 -5.27 -6.85 -22.67
C ALA A 82 -4.01 -7.27 -21.91
N GLU A 83 -3.63 -6.54 -20.85
CA GLU A 83 -2.51 -6.90 -19.98
C GLU A 83 -2.75 -8.25 -19.27
N MET A 84 -3.99 -8.53 -18.83
CA MET A 84 -4.36 -9.84 -18.29
C MET A 84 -4.20 -10.95 -19.33
N ASP A 85 -4.61 -10.73 -20.57
CA ASP A 85 -4.53 -11.71 -21.66
C ASP A 85 -3.08 -12.01 -22.05
N GLU A 86 -2.19 -11.01 -22.09
CA GLU A 86 -0.75 -11.18 -22.32
C GLU A 86 -0.12 -12.15 -21.31
N LEU A 87 -0.61 -12.15 -20.06
CA LEU A 87 -0.13 -13.03 -19.00
C LEU A 87 -0.79 -14.42 -19.00
N ASN A 88 -1.90 -14.62 -19.72
CA ASN A 88 -2.85 -15.74 -19.54
C ASN A 88 -3.60 -15.68 -18.19
N MET A 89 -3.84 -14.48 -17.67
CA MET A 89 -4.66 -14.25 -16.48
C MET A 89 -6.14 -14.23 -16.88
N LYS A 90 -6.90 -15.24 -16.45
CA LYS A 90 -8.30 -15.35 -16.82
C LYS A 90 -9.21 -14.47 -15.97
N VAL A 91 -8.95 -14.41 -14.68
CA VAL A 91 -9.76 -13.68 -13.70
C VAL A 91 -8.86 -12.91 -12.75
N MET A 92 -9.28 -11.72 -12.37
CA MET A 92 -8.66 -10.89 -11.35
C MET A 92 -9.63 -10.69 -10.19
N VAL A 93 -9.16 -10.95 -8.97
CA VAL A 93 -9.87 -10.63 -7.74
C VAL A 93 -9.39 -9.26 -7.26
N ASN A 94 -10.27 -8.27 -7.28
CA ASN A 94 -9.96 -6.91 -6.85
C ASN A 94 -10.31 -6.70 -5.37
N LEU A 95 -9.29 -6.60 -4.53
CA LEU A 95 -9.40 -6.43 -3.08
C LEU A 95 -9.32 -4.97 -2.61
N SER A 96 -9.57 -3.99 -3.48
CA SER A 96 -9.59 -2.56 -3.13
C SER A 96 -10.61 -2.19 -2.03
N GLY A 97 -11.55 -3.07 -1.68
CA GLY A 97 -12.36 -2.94 -0.47
C GLY A 97 -13.46 -1.86 -0.52
N PHE A 98 -13.97 -1.56 -1.71
CA PHE A 98 -15.01 -0.54 -1.89
C PHE A 98 -16.33 -0.89 -1.22
N ARG A 99 -17.12 0.15 -0.92
CA ARG A 99 -18.45 0.07 -0.30
C ARG A 99 -19.36 1.16 -0.84
N GLY A 100 -20.67 0.98 -0.70
CA GLY A 100 -21.68 1.97 -1.10
C GLY A 100 -21.60 2.34 -2.58
N LYS A 101 -21.80 3.62 -2.91
CA LYS A 101 -21.85 4.12 -4.30
C LYS A 101 -20.61 3.78 -5.12
N TYR A 102 -19.44 3.78 -4.49
CA TYR A 102 -18.20 3.46 -5.19
C TYR A 102 -18.13 1.99 -5.61
N LEU A 103 -18.68 1.08 -4.79
CA LEU A 103 -18.83 -0.33 -5.15
C LEU A 103 -19.86 -0.51 -6.27
N GLU A 104 -21.02 0.17 -6.17
CA GLU A 104 -22.05 0.13 -7.22
C GLU A 104 -21.46 0.52 -8.58
N TRP A 105 -20.77 1.67 -8.67
CA TRP A 105 -20.16 2.11 -9.93
C TRP A 105 -19.04 1.19 -10.43
N ALA A 106 -18.26 0.60 -9.52
CA ALA A 106 -17.25 -0.38 -9.90
C ALA A 106 -17.90 -1.64 -10.52
N LEU A 107 -18.97 -2.14 -9.89
CA LEU A 107 -19.74 -3.27 -10.40
C LEU A 107 -20.42 -2.94 -11.73
N ASP A 108 -20.98 -1.75 -11.89
CA ASP A 108 -21.58 -1.30 -13.15
C ASP A 108 -20.55 -1.31 -14.28
N ASN A 109 -19.37 -0.70 -14.09
CA ASN A 109 -18.32 -0.67 -15.11
C ASN A 109 -17.81 -2.09 -15.46
N VAL A 110 -17.64 -2.96 -14.46
CA VAL A 110 -17.26 -4.36 -14.68
C VAL A 110 -18.33 -5.13 -15.45
N ASN A 111 -19.59 -5.03 -15.03
CA ASN A 111 -20.67 -5.81 -15.59
C ASN A 111 -21.03 -5.38 -17.02
N GLU A 112 -20.89 -4.09 -17.33
CA GLU A 112 -21.12 -3.55 -18.67
C GLU A 112 -20.07 -4.07 -19.68
N LYS A 113 -18.80 -4.18 -19.28
CA LYS A 113 -17.70 -4.46 -20.21
C LYS A 113 -17.17 -5.90 -20.13
N TYR A 114 -16.92 -6.41 -18.91
CA TYR A 114 -16.16 -7.63 -18.66
C TYR A 114 -16.64 -8.41 -17.42
N SER A 115 -17.93 -8.73 -17.37
CA SER A 115 -18.60 -9.36 -16.22
C SER A 115 -18.02 -10.69 -15.72
N SER A 116 -17.20 -11.36 -16.53
CA SER A 116 -16.57 -12.65 -16.19
C SER A 116 -15.08 -12.56 -15.88
N ARG A 117 -14.49 -11.35 -15.94
CA ARG A 117 -13.04 -11.15 -15.79
C ARG A 117 -12.63 -10.62 -14.41
N PHE A 118 -13.56 -10.03 -13.66
CA PHE A 118 -13.29 -9.39 -12.38
C PHE A 118 -14.23 -9.92 -11.29
N ILE A 119 -13.68 -10.16 -10.10
CA ILE A 119 -14.40 -10.57 -8.89
C ILE A 119 -14.08 -9.58 -7.77
#